data_AF-A0A015NCU6-F1
#
_entry.id   AF-A0A015NCU6-F1
#
_cell.length_a   1.000
_cell.length_b   1.000
_cell.length_c   1.000
_cell.angle_alpha   90.00
_cell.angle_beta   90.00
_cell.angle_gamma   90.00
#
_symmetry.space_group_name_H-M   'P 1'
#
loop_
_entity.id
_entity.type
_entity.pdbx_description
1 polymer ?
#
loop_
_entity_poly.entity_id
_entity_poly.type
_entity_poly.pdbx_seq_one_letter_code
_entity_poly.pdbx_strand_id
1 'polypeptide(L)'
;MAGDDKPVAQIIANAQQAMADLRDLDDGRPDYRRMSEVAGEVVEDMQEELDGRKVDRLSTGLPDLDQLMGGLRQKSMIVIAGRPGSGKTTLGLQIAQHIAVRDRGVAAVFSLEMGDQELTRRSIASLGGVDLPGWSASNS
;
A
#
# COMPACT_ATOMS: atom_id res chain seq x y z
N MET A 1 7.26 -37.34 13.62
CA MET A 1 7.52 -36.12 14.42
C MET A 1 6.16 -35.47 14.64
N ALA A 2 5.76 -35.35 15.90
CA ALA A 2 4.37 -35.16 16.34
C ALA A 2 3.83 -33.77 16.01
N GLY A 3 2.53 -33.72 15.68
CA GLY A 3 1.79 -32.52 15.30
C GLY A 3 1.66 -31.52 16.44
N ASP A 4 1.85 -30.25 16.08
CA ASP A 4 1.61 -29.06 16.91
C ASP A 4 0.09 -28.83 17.03
N ASP A 5 -0.59 -29.68 17.80
CA ASP A 5 -2.00 -29.47 18.15
C ASP A 5 -2.05 -28.78 19.52
N LYS A 6 -1.92 -27.45 19.50
CA LYS A 6 -2.09 -26.65 20.70
C LYS A 6 -3.51 -26.89 21.21
N PRO A 7 -3.70 -27.20 22.51
CA PRO A 7 -5.03 -27.43 23.06
C PRO A 7 -5.95 -26.25 22.70
N VAL A 8 -7.17 -26.52 22.23
CA VAL A 8 -8.15 -25.49 21.83
C VAL A 8 -8.32 -24.42 22.92
N ALA A 9 -8.25 -24.81 24.20
CA ALA A 9 -8.27 -23.90 25.34
C ALA A 9 -7.13 -22.87 25.30
N GLN A 10 -5.93 -23.26 24.87
CA GLN A 10 -4.79 -22.35 24.74
C GLN A 10 -4.98 -21.38 23.57
N ILE A 11 -5.59 -21.83 22.46
CA ILE A 11 -5.92 -20.96 21.32
C ILE A 11 -6.94 -19.90 21.75
N ILE A 12 -7.97 -20.31 22.48
CA ILE A 12 -8.99 -19.40 23.05
C ILE A 12 -8.35 -18.41 24.04
N ALA A 13 -7.52 -18.91 24.95
CA ALA A 13 -6.84 -18.06 25.93
C ALA A 13 -5.92 -17.02 25.26
N ASN A 14 -5.16 -17.42 24.25
CA ASN A 14 -4.30 -16.50 23.49
C ASN A 14 -5.12 -15.46 22.72
N ALA A 15 -6.26 -15.86 22.12
CA ALA A 15 -7.15 -14.93 21.42
C ALA A 15 -7.80 -13.92 22.39
N GLN A 16 -8.21 -14.36 23.57
CA GLN A 16 -8.77 -13.49 24.61
C GLN A 16 -7.74 -12.49 25.13
N GLN A 17 -6.50 -12.93 25.37
CA GLN A 17 -5.41 -12.06 25.80
C GLN A 17 -5.12 -10.99 24.73
N ALA A 18 -4.99 -11.39 23.45
CA ALA A 18 -4.75 -10.45 22.36
C ALA A 18 -5.90 -9.42 22.21
N MET A 19 -7.15 -9.85 22.39
CA MET A 19 -8.30 -8.93 22.38
C MET A 19 -8.32 -7.99 23.58
N ALA A 20 -7.90 -8.45 24.75
CA ALA A 20 -7.78 -7.61 25.95
C ALA A 20 -6.66 -6.56 25.77
N ASP A 21 -5.51 -6.97 25.25
CA ASP A 21 -4.39 -6.06 24.95
C ASP A 21 -4.81 -5.00 23.92
N LEU A 22 -5.62 -5.36 22.91
CA LEU A 22 -6.19 -4.42 21.95
C LEU A 22 -7.19 -3.45 22.59
N ARG A 23 -7.96 -3.90 23.59
CA ARG A 23 -8.88 -3.03 24.33
C ARG A 23 -8.14 -2.07 25.25
N ASP A 24 -7.00 -2.46 25.79
CA ASP A 24 -6.16 -1.58 26.61
C ASP A 24 -5.40 -0.54 25.76
N LEU A 25 -5.36 -0.70 24.43
CA LEU A 25 -4.95 0.33 23.48
C LEU A 25 -6.06 1.35 23.16
N ASP A 26 -7.29 1.13 23.65
CA ASP A 26 -8.38 2.10 23.54
C ASP A 26 -8.09 3.24 24.55
N ASP A 27 -7.49 4.32 24.05
CA ASP A 27 -6.99 5.45 24.84
C ASP A 27 -8.11 6.38 25.37
N GLY A 28 -9.33 5.84 25.52
CA GLY A 28 -10.49 6.51 26.09
C GLY A 28 -10.97 7.72 25.29
N ARG A 29 -10.51 7.84 24.03
CA ARG A 29 -10.93 8.92 23.15
C ARG A 29 -12.37 8.65 22.71
N PRO A 30 -13.25 9.66 22.75
CA PRO A 30 -14.60 9.49 22.22
C PRO A 30 -14.54 9.09 20.74
N ASP A 31 -15.37 8.12 20.35
CA ASP A 31 -15.56 7.64 18.95
C ASP A 31 -15.95 8.75 17.96
N TYR A 32 -16.26 9.94 18.46
CA TYR A 32 -16.62 11.11 17.68
C TYR A 32 -15.87 12.35 18.18
N ARG A 33 -15.42 13.17 17.23
CA ARG A 33 -14.87 14.52 17.48
C ARG A 33 -15.82 15.57 16.91
N ARG A 34 -15.94 16.73 17.56
CA ARG A 34 -16.70 17.85 17.00
C ARG A 34 -15.90 18.46 15.85
N MET A 35 -16.59 18.89 14.79
CA MET A 35 -15.90 19.52 13.65
C MET A 35 -15.12 20.77 14.06
N SER A 36 -15.58 21.52 15.07
CA SER A 36 -14.86 22.67 15.64
C SER A 36 -13.51 22.30 16.27
N GLU A 37 -13.37 21.08 16.79
CA GLU A 37 -12.13 20.58 17.38
C GLU A 37 -11.14 20.15 16.30
N VAL A 38 -11.63 19.67 15.15
CA VAL A 38 -10.81 19.18 14.03
C VAL A 38 -10.46 20.30 13.04
N ALA A 39 -11.33 21.30 12.91
CA ALA A 39 -11.18 22.36 11.90
C ALA A 39 -9.86 23.14 12.05
N GLY A 40 -9.40 23.38 13.28
CA GLY A 40 -8.12 24.04 13.52
C GLY A 40 -6.94 23.25 12.96
N GLU A 41 -6.88 21.95 13.26
CA GLU A 41 -5.85 21.03 12.75
C GLU A 41 -5.83 21.00 11.21
N VAL A 42 -7.02 20.92 10.60
CA VAL A 42 -7.15 20.85 9.13
C VAL A 42 -6.72 22.15 8.45
N VAL A 43 -7.09 23.31 9.00
CA VAL A 43 -6.70 24.60 8.42
C VAL A 43 -5.19 24.81 8.50
N GLU A 44 -4.56 24.40 9.61
CA GLU A 44 -3.11 24.44 9.76
C GLU A 44 -2.44 23.53 8.73
N ASP A 45 -2.88 22.26 8.63
CA ASP A 45 -2.39 21.30 7.62
C ASP A 45 -2.50 21.84 6.19
N MET A 46 -3.63 22.46 5.84
CA MET A 46 -3.84 23.09 4.52
C MET A 46 -2.88 24.25 4.28
N GLN A 47 -2.62 25.08 5.28
CA GLN A 47 -1.67 26.19 5.16
C GLN A 47 -0.25 25.67 4.95
N GLU A 48 0.14 24.59 5.64
CA GLU A 48 1.45 23.96 5.43
C GLU A 48 1.61 23.37 4.02
N GLU A 49 0.55 22.77 3.46
CA GLU A 49 0.54 22.28 2.06
C GLU A 49 0.69 23.45 1.07
N LEU A 50 0.00 24.57 1.29
CA LEU A 50 0.08 25.76 0.44
C LEU A 50 1.45 26.45 0.52
N ASP A 51 2.06 26.50 1.70
CA ASP A 51 3.39 27.06 1.92
C ASP A 51 4.51 26.12 1.41
N GLY A 52 4.17 24.92 0.95
CA GLY A 52 5.11 23.90 0.50
C GLY A 52 5.96 23.29 1.62
N ARG A 53 5.56 23.50 2.89
CA ARG A 53 6.26 22.99 4.08
C ARG A 53 5.90 21.55 4.39
N LYS A 54 4.75 21.07 3.88
CA LYS A 54 4.25 19.70 4.07
C LYS A 54 3.88 19.08 2.73
N VAL A 55 4.46 17.93 2.43
CA VAL A 55 4.18 17.14 1.22
C VAL A 55 3.64 15.78 1.65
N ASP A 56 2.32 15.69 1.82
CA ASP A 56 1.62 14.46 2.23
C ASP A 56 1.21 13.57 1.05
N ARG A 57 2.00 13.59 -0.02
CA ARG A 57 1.75 12.83 -1.25
C ARG A 57 3.01 12.17 -1.80
N LEU A 58 2.87 10.94 -2.26
CA LEU A 58 3.90 10.23 -3.02
C LEU A 58 3.64 10.36 -4.52
N SER A 59 4.70 10.37 -5.34
CA SER A 59 4.56 10.35 -6.80
C SER A 59 4.24 8.92 -7.27
N THR A 60 3.39 8.79 -8.28
CA THR A 60 3.22 7.52 -8.99
C THR A 60 4.38 7.21 -9.94
N GLY A 61 5.24 8.20 -10.21
CA GLY A 61 6.24 8.15 -11.28
C GLY A 61 5.68 8.40 -12.67
N LEU A 62 4.38 8.70 -12.78
CA LEU A 62 3.69 9.06 -14.02
C LEU A 62 3.20 10.51 -13.92
N PRO A 63 3.92 11.49 -14.50
CA PRO A 63 3.63 12.91 -14.31
C PRO A 63 2.19 13.30 -14.66
N ASP A 64 1.67 12.78 -15.77
CA ASP A 64 0.30 13.06 -16.22
C ASP A 64 -0.75 12.51 -15.25
N LEU A 65 -0.47 11.34 -14.67
CA LEU A 65 -1.34 10.74 -13.66
C LEU A 65 -1.29 11.54 -12.36
N ASP A 66 -0.09 11.89 -11.89
CA ASP A 66 0.08 12.72 -10.69
C ASP A 66 -0.59 14.08 -10.83
N GLN A 67 -0.57 14.67 -12.02
CA GLN A 67 -1.29 15.92 -12.29
C GLN A 67 -2.82 15.73 -12.20
N LEU A 68 -3.33 14.60 -12.67
CA LEU A 68 -4.77 14.32 -12.68
C LEU A 68 -5.31 14.02 -11.28
N MET A 69 -4.59 13.25 -10.47
CA MET A 69 -5.05 12.80 -9.14
C MET A 69 -4.43 13.58 -7.97
N GLY A 70 -3.41 14.41 -8.21
CA GLY A 70 -2.67 15.12 -7.17
C GLY A 70 -1.70 14.22 -6.39
N GLY A 71 -1.24 13.13 -7.01
CA GLY A 71 -0.39 12.11 -6.39
C GLY A 71 -1.11 11.17 -5.43
N LEU A 72 -0.34 10.35 -4.71
CA LEU A 72 -0.84 9.36 -3.77
C LEU A 72 -0.89 9.94 -2.35
N ARG A 73 -2.08 10.34 -1.88
CA ARG A 73 -2.24 10.94 -0.54
C ARG A 73 -2.16 9.90 0.57
N GLN A 74 -1.55 10.28 1.69
CA GLN A 74 -1.56 9.44 2.89
C GLN A 74 -3.00 9.16 3.37
N LYS A 75 -3.22 8.00 4.00
CA LYS A 75 -4.53 7.56 4.52
C LYS A 75 -5.63 7.45 3.44
N SER A 76 -5.27 7.29 2.17
CA SER A 76 -6.21 7.06 1.07
C SER A 76 -6.12 5.62 0.55
N MET A 77 -7.21 5.12 -0.04
CA MET A 77 -7.25 3.84 -0.76
C MET A 77 -7.49 4.10 -2.25
N ILE A 78 -6.59 3.60 -3.10
CA ILE A 78 -6.67 3.74 -4.55
C ILE A 78 -6.86 2.36 -5.16
N VAL A 79 -7.84 2.25 -6.06
CA VAL A 79 -8.20 0.99 -6.72
C VAL A 79 -7.90 1.09 -8.21
N ILE A 80 -7.04 0.20 -8.69
CA ILE A 80 -6.75 0.04 -10.13
C ILE A 80 -7.60 -1.11 -10.67
N ALA A 81 -8.64 -0.76 -11.43
CA ALA A 81 -9.54 -1.73 -12.05
C ALA A 81 -9.33 -1.82 -13.57
N GLY A 82 -9.58 -2.99 -14.14
CA GLY A 82 -9.36 -3.25 -15.57
C GLY A 82 -9.44 -4.73 -15.90
N ARG A 83 -9.59 -5.07 -17.19
CA ARG A 83 -9.70 -6.45 -17.67
C ARG A 83 -8.44 -7.29 -17.34
N PRO A 84 -8.53 -8.62 -17.20
CA PRO A 84 -7.34 -9.48 -17.13
C PRO A 84 -6.37 -9.18 -18.27
N GLY A 85 -5.06 -9.14 -17.98
CA GLY A 85 -4.03 -8.78 -18.95
C GLY A 85 -3.87 -7.28 -19.26
N SER A 86 -4.70 -6.38 -18.70
CA SER A 86 -4.61 -4.92 -18.96
C SER A 86 -3.44 -4.20 -18.28
N GLY A 87 -2.46 -4.93 -17.71
CA GLY A 87 -1.28 -4.34 -17.10
C GLY A 87 -1.43 -3.81 -15.67
N LYS A 88 -2.52 -4.12 -14.95
CA LYS A 88 -2.75 -3.63 -13.56
C LYS A 88 -1.60 -3.95 -12.61
N THR A 89 -1.12 -5.19 -12.61
CA THR A 89 0.00 -5.61 -11.77
C THR A 89 1.29 -4.89 -12.15
N THR A 90 1.53 -4.74 -13.46
CA THR A 90 2.69 -4.00 -13.96
C THR A 90 2.66 -2.55 -13.48
N LEU A 91 1.53 -1.87 -13.63
CA LEU A 91 1.35 -0.49 -13.17
C LEU A 91 1.56 -0.36 -11.65
N GLY A 92 0.94 -1.24 -10.85
CA GLY A 92 1.13 -1.24 -9.40
C GLY A 92 2.59 -1.47 -8.99
N LEU A 93 3.29 -2.39 -9.67
CA LEU A 93 4.69 -2.67 -9.41
C LEU A 93 5.59 -1.50 -9.80
N GLN A 94 5.33 -0.83 -10.93
CA GLN A 94 6.08 0.36 -11.34
C GLN A 94 5.92 1.51 -10.34
N ILE A 95 4.71 1.75 -9.85
CA ILE A 95 4.44 2.76 -8.81
C ILE A 95 5.23 2.41 -7.53
N ALA A 96 5.13 1.16 -7.06
CA ALA A 96 5.85 0.70 -5.88
C ALA A 96 7.38 0.84 -6.03
N GLN A 97 7.90 0.51 -7.21
CA GLN A 97 9.32 0.68 -7.53
C GLN A 97 9.74 2.14 -7.56
N HIS A 98 8.93 3.02 -8.15
CA HIS A 98 9.20 4.45 -8.17
C HIS A 98 9.33 4.99 -6.73
N ILE A 99 8.37 4.66 -5.88
CA ILE A 99 8.39 5.05 -4.46
C ILE A 99 9.64 4.52 -3.75
N ALA A 100 9.95 3.24 -3.92
CA ALA A 100 11.06 2.58 -3.22
C ALA A 100 12.44 3.05 -3.69
N VAL A 101 12.60 3.34 -4.99
CA VAL A 101 13.92 3.61 -5.61
C VAL A 101 14.17 5.12 -5.78
N ARG A 102 13.15 5.90 -6.14
CA ARG A 102 13.28 7.33 -6.46
C ARG A 102 12.91 8.21 -5.27
N ASP A 103 11.78 7.94 -4.64
CA ASP A 103 11.24 8.79 -3.55
C ASP A 103 11.78 8.42 -2.17
N ARG A 104 12.67 7.41 -2.08
CA ARG A 104 13.21 6.86 -0.82
C ARG A 104 12.14 6.42 0.18
N GLY A 105 10.94 6.10 -0.32
CA GLY A 105 9.86 5.53 0.47
C GLY A 105 10.05 4.03 0.67
N VAL A 106 9.10 3.42 1.38
CA VAL A 106 9.02 1.96 1.55
C VAL A 106 7.72 1.49 0.94
N ALA A 107 7.79 0.48 0.07
CA ALA A 107 6.63 -0.13 -0.56
C ALA A 107 6.58 -1.63 -0.24
N ALA A 108 5.41 -2.11 0.17
CA ALA A 108 5.12 -3.53 0.34
C ALA A 108 4.16 -3.98 -0.76
N VAL A 109 4.45 -5.10 -1.41
CA VAL A 109 3.60 -5.65 -2.48
C VAL A 109 3.07 -7.01 -2.04
N PHE A 110 1.75 -7.13 -2.06
CA PHE A 110 1.05 -8.39 -1.81
C PHE A 110 0.41 -8.84 -3.13
N SER A 111 0.80 -10.02 -3.60
CA SER A 111 0.28 -10.62 -4.84
C SER A 111 -0.46 -11.90 -4.50
N LEU A 112 -1.74 -11.98 -4.88
CA LEU A 112 -2.58 -13.16 -4.67
C LEU A 112 -2.67 -14.05 -5.92
N GLU A 113 -2.35 -13.52 -7.10
CA GLU A 113 -2.41 -14.27 -8.37
C GLU A 113 -1.04 -14.76 -8.86
N MET A 114 0.01 -13.97 -8.64
CA MET A 114 1.37 -14.30 -9.10
C MET A 114 2.24 -14.74 -7.93
N GLY A 115 3.00 -15.82 -8.14
CA GLY A 115 4.04 -16.28 -7.22
C GLY A 115 5.17 -15.26 -7.05
N ASP A 116 5.91 -15.40 -5.95
CA ASP A 116 7.03 -14.55 -5.54
C ASP A 116 8.15 -14.48 -6.59
N GLN A 117 8.54 -15.59 -7.21
CA GLN A 117 9.59 -15.65 -8.22
C GLN A 117 9.21 -14.88 -9.48
N GLU A 118 7.98 -15.05 -9.96
CA GLU A 118 7.49 -14.38 -11.17
C GLU A 118 7.35 -12.87 -10.93
N LEU A 119 6.81 -12.47 -9.78
CA LEU A 119 6.72 -11.06 -9.40
C LEU A 119 8.12 -10.42 -9.28
N THR A 120 9.07 -11.12 -8.66
CA THR A 120 10.46 -10.64 -8.50
C THR A 120 11.16 -10.54 -9.85
N ARG A 121 10.98 -11.52 -10.73
CA ARG A 121 11.55 -11.48 -12.09
C ARG A 121 11.04 -10.28 -12.88
N ARG A 122 9.73 -9.99 -12.82
CA ARG A 122 9.16 -8.78 -13.42
C ARG A 122 9.69 -7.51 -12.79
N SER A 123 9.88 -7.52 -11.47
CA SER A 123 10.43 -6.37 -10.75
C SER A 123 11.85 -6.03 -11.27
N ILE A 124 12.72 -7.03 -11.34
CA ILE A 124 14.09 -6.89 -11.85
C ILE A 124 14.10 -6.45 -13.31
N ALA A 125 13.27 -7.07 -14.16
CA ALA A 125 13.16 -6.69 -15.57
C ALA A 125 12.73 -5.23 -15.76
N SER A 126 11.71 -4.79 -15.00
CA SER A 126 11.20 -3.40 -15.00
C SER A 126 12.28 -2.40 -14.61
N LEU A 127 13.09 -2.70 -13.58
CA LEU A 127 14.18 -1.82 -13.14
C LEU A 127 15.39 -1.85 -14.08
N GLY A 128 15.73 -3.03 -14.61
CA GLY A 128 16.91 -3.26 -15.45
C GLY A 128 16.72 -2.90 -16.93
N GLY A 129 15.51 -2.58 -17.36
CA GLY A 129 15.19 -2.37 -18.78
C GLY A 129 15.45 -3.62 -19.64
N VAL A 130 15.37 -4.80 -19.02
CA VAL A 130 15.65 -6.08 -19.69
C VAL A 130 14.34 -6.69 -20.13
N ASP A 131 14.20 -6.96 -21.42
CA ASP A 131 13.06 -7.71 -21.94
C ASP A 131 13.04 -9.11 -21.34
N LEU A 132 11.86 -9.54 -20.85
CA LEU A 132 11.68 -10.91 -20.39
C LEU A 132 11.72 -11.84 -21.61
N PRO A 133 12.72 -12.74 -21.73
CA PRO A 133 12.75 -13.69 -22.83
C PRO A 133 11.53 -14.62 -22.72
N GLY A 134 10.62 -14.56 -23.70
CA GLY A 134 9.45 -15.43 -23.76
C GLY A 134 8.10 -14.75 -24.03
N TRP A 135 8.00 -13.42 -24.10
CA TRP A 135 6.77 -12.71 -24.51
C TRP A 135 6.62 -12.63 -26.06
N SER A 136 7.14 -13.59 -26.81
CA SER A 136 6.79 -13.71 -28.23
C SER A 136 5.38 -14.29 -28.32
N ALA A 137 4.47 -13.57 -28.98
CA ALA A 137 3.09 -13.94 -29.22
C ALA A 137 2.95 -15.41 -29.68
N SER A 138 2.45 -16.26 -28.79
CA SER A 138 1.83 -17.54 -29.14
C SER A 138 0.32 -17.31 -29.21
N ASN A 139 -0.14 -16.72 -30.30
CA ASN A 139 -1.52 -16.90 -30.75
C ASN A 139 -1.59 -16.65 -32.27
N SER A 140 -1.17 -17.66 -33.04
CA SER A 140 -1.77 -17.99 -34.33
C SER A 140 -3.00 -18.86 -34.08
#